data_AF-A0A526ZEY8-F1
#
_entry.id   AF-A0A526ZEY8-F1
#
_cell.length_a   1.000
_cell.length_b   1.000
_cell.length_c   1.000
_cell.angle_alpha   90.00
_cell.angle_beta   90.00
_cell.angle_gamma   90.00
#
_symmetry.space_group_name_H-M   'P 1'
#
loop_
_entity.id
_entity.type
_entity.pdbx_description
1 polymer ?
#
loop_
_entity_poly.entity_id
_entity_poly.type
_entity_poly.pdbx_seq_one_letter_code
_entity_poly.pdbx_strand_id
1 'polypeptide(L)'
;MAGMVLERFLADEAATARLGEDLAMSLRPGDVLALRGDLGAGKSSLARALIRAMTDDAGLDVPSPTFTLVQSYEARVPVHHFDLYRLSAASELDELGFDEALAQGAGLVEWPERAEAYLPKTAVLIELVHQDDGRLARLSGEGAAFERAARSLAMRDFLETAGWGEAQRRYFIGDASARSYEVVSLAGLPPRVLMNSPRLVLGPPVRDGKPYAVIAHTAQSVAAFVAIDRALRAGGVSAPEIHAQDLDQGFLLMEHLGSEGFLGQHGQPLAERYAAAAELLAMMHGKTWPDRIEAAPGVFHDVPPFDRDAMTIEAELLLDWYVPAITGGPASDALRVGYTKEW
;
A
#
# COMPACT_ATOMS: atom_id res chain seq x y z
N MET A 1 11.00 25.01 8.91
CA MET A 1 11.54 23.77 9.48
C MET A 1 12.11 22.99 8.31
N ALA A 2 13.37 22.54 8.37
CA ALA A 2 13.91 21.71 7.30
C ALA A 2 13.12 20.39 7.31
N GLY A 3 12.35 20.13 6.25
CA GLY A 3 11.62 18.87 6.10
C GLY A 3 12.59 17.69 6.10
N MET A 4 12.08 16.50 6.43
CA MET A 4 12.87 15.28 6.33
C MET A 4 13.34 15.10 4.88
N VAL A 5 14.63 14.79 4.70
CA VAL A 5 15.20 14.50 3.38
C VAL A 5 15.64 13.04 3.37
N LEU A 6 15.23 12.32 2.32
CA LEU A 6 15.68 10.96 2.05
C LEU A 6 16.60 10.98 0.84
N GLU A 7 17.64 10.16 0.87
CA GLU A 7 18.60 10.04 -0.21
C GLU A 7 18.66 8.60 -0.74
N ARG A 8 18.79 8.47 -2.07
CA ARG A 8 18.98 7.20 -2.76
C ARG A 8 20.05 7.37 -3.84
N PHE A 9 21.10 6.57 -3.75
CA PHE A 9 22.11 6.48 -4.81
C PHE A 9 21.61 5.55 -5.91
N LEU A 10 21.65 6.03 -7.14
CA LEU A 10 21.23 5.34 -8.34
C LEU A 10 22.48 5.09 -9.19
N ALA A 11 23.05 3.89 -9.03
CA ALA A 11 24.30 3.52 -9.69
C ALA A 11 24.16 3.47 -11.23
N ASP A 12 22.97 3.12 -11.72
CA ASP A 12 22.70 2.90 -13.14
C ASP A 12 21.22 3.16 -13.50
N GLU A 13 20.87 2.87 -14.76
CA GLU A 13 19.50 2.98 -15.26
C GLU A 13 18.54 2.01 -14.56
N ALA A 14 19.02 0.82 -14.16
CA ALA A 14 18.20 -0.16 -13.46
C ALA A 14 17.83 0.33 -12.05
N ALA A 15 18.75 0.98 -11.35
CA ALA A 15 18.47 1.62 -10.06
C ALA A 15 17.47 2.78 -10.20
N THR A 16 17.57 3.56 -11.29
CA THR A 16 16.58 4.61 -11.61
C THR A 16 15.20 3.99 -11.88
N ALA A 17 15.16 2.87 -12.60
CA ALA A 17 13.92 2.15 -12.87
C ALA A 17 13.28 1.62 -11.57
N ARG A 18 14.07 1.04 -10.67
CA ARG A 18 13.60 0.58 -9.35
C ARG A 18 13.06 1.72 -8.50
N LEU A 19 13.72 2.89 -8.48
CA LEU A 19 13.17 4.06 -7.80
C LEU A 19 11.80 4.46 -8.38
N GLY A 20 11.65 4.42 -9.70
CA GLY A 20 10.36 4.66 -10.37
C GLY A 20 9.27 3.69 -9.94
N GLU A 21 9.60 2.39 -9.86
CA GLU A 21 8.70 1.34 -9.35
C GLU A 21 8.33 1.57 -7.88
N ASP A 22 9.30 1.88 -7.02
CA ASP A 22 9.07 2.09 -5.60
C ASP A 22 8.14 3.30 -5.38
N LEU A 23 8.32 4.37 -6.14
CA LEU A 23 7.45 5.55 -6.08
C LEU A 23 6.05 5.28 -6.64
N ALA A 24 5.93 4.51 -7.72
CA ALA A 24 4.65 4.11 -8.29
C ALA A 24 3.74 3.41 -7.24
N MET A 25 4.31 2.54 -6.40
CA MET A 25 3.54 1.83 -5.36
C MET A 25 2.95 2.78 -4.28
N SER A 26 3.46 4.00 -4.16
CA SER A 26 3.06 4.96 -3.12
C SER A 26 1.96 5.93 -3.54
N LEU A 27 1.68 6.06 -4.85
CA LEU A 27 0.82 7.09 -5.40
C LEU A 27 -0.67 6.87 -5.13
N ARG A 28 -1.37 7.99 -4.90
CA ARG A 28 -2.82 8.13 -4.78
C ARG A 28 -3.30 9.33 -5.60
N PRO A 29 -4.61 9.41 -5.94
CA PRO A 29 -5.18 10.61 -6.53
C PRO A 29 -4.90 11.84 -5.66
N GLY A 30 -4.55 12.96 -6.31
CA GLY A 30 -4.17 14.22 -5.67
C GLY A 30 -2.68 14.36 -5.32
N ASP A 31 -1.88 13.29 -5.44
CA ASP A 31 -0.45 13.37 -5.18
C ASP A 31 0.29 14.09 -6.32
N VAL A 32 1.38 14.78 -5.96
CA VAL A 32 2.30 15.39 -6.93
C VAL A 32 3.73 14.94 -6.63
N LEU A 33 4.39 14.37 -7.63
CA LEU A 33 5.84 14.15 -7.64
C LEU A 33 6.48 15.19 -8.56
N ALA A 34 7.30 16.06 -7.97
CA ALA A 34 7.99 17.14 -8.65
C ALA A 34 9.44 16.73 -8.94
N LEU A 35 9.79 16.55 -10.22
CA LEU A 35 11.11 16.11 -10.66
C LEU A 35 12.00 17.30 -11.02
N ARG A 36 13.02 17.55 -10.21
CA ARG A 36 14.01 18.61 -10.41
C ARG A 36 15.37 18.03 -10.77
N GLY A 37 16.13 18.77 -11.57
CA GLY A 37 17.52 18.45 -11.92
C GLY A 37 17.89 19.07 -13.26
N ASP A 38 19.19 19.13 -13.55
CA ASP A 38 19.70 19.71 -14.79
C ASP A 38 19.23 18.95 -16.05
N LEU A 39 19.49 19.51 -17.22
CA LEU A 39 19.27 18.83 -18.48
C LEU A 39 20.13 17.55 -18.54
N GLY A 40 19.51 16.40 -18.81
CA GLY A 40 20.21 15.11 -18.77
C GLY A 40 20.38 14.48 -17.39
N ALA A 41 19.83 15.10 -16.32
CA ALA A 41 19.87 14.53 -14.97
C ALA A 41 19.12 13.19 -14.83
N GLY A 42 18.20 12.89 -15.76
CA GLY A 42 17.43 11.63 -15.78
C GLY A 42 15.96 11.77 -15.39
N LYS A 43 15.43 13.00 -15.30
CA LYS A 43 14.02 13.27 -14.96
C LYS A 43 13.04 12.44 -15.80
N SER A 44 13.12 12.53 -17.12
CA SER A 44 12.25 11.76 -18.02
C SER A 44 12.49 10.25 -17.97
N SER A 45 13.69 9.79 -17.59
CA SER A 45 13.95 8.35 -17.39
C SER A 45 13.25 7.83 -16.15
N LEU A 46 13.32 8.56 -15.04
CA LEU A 46 12.58 8.26 -13.82
C LEU A 46 11.07 8.32 -14.07
N ALA A 47 10.60 9.35 -14.78
CA ALA A 47 9.20 9.51 -15.11
C ALA A 47 8.66 8.32 -15.93
N ARG A 48 9.40 7.93 -16.97
CA ARG A 48 9.09 6.75 -17.79
C ARG A 48 9.03 5.47 -16.97
N ALA A 49 10.02 5.23 -16.11
CA ALA A 49 10.02 4.03 -15.27
C ALA A 49 8.80 3.97 -14.34
N LEU A 50 8.47 5.09 -13.69
CA LEU A 50 7.30 5.20 -12.84
C LEU A 50 5.99 4.95 -13.61
N ILE A 51 5.82 5.60 -14.76
CA ILE A 51 4.60 5.46 -15.58
C ILE A 51 4.44 4.01 -16.05
N ARG A 52 5.51 3.37 -16.55
CA ARG A 52 5.49 1.95 -16.94
C ARG A 52 5.12 1.02 -15.79
N ALA A 53 5.58 1.32 -14.57
CA ALA A 53 5.22 0.57 -13.39
C ALA A 53 3.74 0.77 -12.99
N MET A 54 3.22 1.99 -13.14
CA MET A 54 1.82 2.33 -12.87
C MET A 54 0.85 1.69 -13.87
N THR A 55 1.22 1.64 -15.15
CA THR A 55 0.41 1.04 -16.23
C THR A 55 0.59 -0.47 -16.36
N ASP A 56 1.53 -1.05 -15.60
CA ASP A 56 2.00 -2.43 -15.75
C ASP A 56 2.39 -2.80 -17.19
N ASP A 57 3.02 -1.86 -17.89
CA ASP A 57 3.47 -2.02 -19.28
C ASP A 57 4.92 -1.55 -19.42
N ALA A 58 5.86 -2.50 -19.34
CA ALA A 58 7.29 -2.21 -19.47
C ALA A 58 7.69 -1.72 -20.88
N GLY A 59 6.87 -2.01 -21.90
CA GLY A 59 7.09 -1.63 -23.30
C GLY A 59 6.49 -0.28 -23.68
N LEU A 60 5.63 0.29 -22.84
CA LEU A 60 4.93 1.55 -23.12
C LEU A 60 5.90 2.65 -23.52
N ASP A 61 5.58 3.34 -24.62
CA ASP A 61 6.30 4.53 -25.01
C ASP A 61 5.83 5.72 -24.16
N VAL A 62 6.80 6.33 -23.46
CA VAL A 62 6.58 7.47 -22.57
C VAL A 62 7.59 8.55 -22.98
N PRO A 63 7.26 9.32 -24.03
CA PRO A 63 8.07 10.46 -24.43
C PRO A 63 7.96 11.57 -23.39
N SER A 64 8.94 12.47 -23.36
CA SER A 64 8.80 13.69 -22.57
C SER A 64 7.79 14.61 -23.26
N PRO A 65 6.76 15.11 -22.55
CA PRO A 65 5.71 15.96 -23.13
C PRO A 65 6.18 17.41 -23.31
N THR A 66 7.46 17.69 -23.56
CA THR A 66 7.99 19.06 -23.67
C THR A 66 7.20 19.97 -24.64
N PHE A 67 6.62 19.41 -25.70
CA PHE A 67 5.83 20.17 -26.69
C PHE A 67 4.33 20.15 -26.42
N THR A 68 3.80 19.06 -25.86
CA THR A 68 2.37 18.94 -25.52
C THR A 68 2.07 19.50 -24.13
N LEU A 69 3.11 19.80 -23.35
CA LEU A 69 3.16 20.20 -21.94
C LEU A 69 2.60 19.17 -20.96
N VAL A 70 1.57 18.41 -21.34
CA VAL A 70 0.97 17.35 -20.56
C VAL A 70 0.71 16.10 -21.42
N GLN A 71 0.83 14.93 -20.80
CA GLN A 71 0.34 13.66 -21.34
C GLN A 71 -0.25 12.80 -20.21
N SER A 72 -1.42 12.21 -20.46
CA SER A 72 -2.15 11.40 -19.47
C SER A 72 -2.04 9.91 -19.79
N TYR A 73 -1.93 9.09 -18.75
CA TYR A 73 -1.81 7.64 -18.83
C TYR A 73 -2.83 6.97 -17.92
N GLU A 74 -3.60 6.05 -18.49
CA GLU A 74 -4.57 5.24 -17.75
C GLU A 74 -3.84 4.17 -16.93
N ALA A 75 -4.15 4.12 -15.64
CA ALA A 75 -3.55 3.20 -14.67
C ALA A 75 -4.50 3.05 -13.48
N ARG A 76 -4.14 2.20 -12.49
CA ARG A 76 -4.90 2.08 -11.22
C ARG A 76 -5.15 3.43 -10.56
N VAL A 77 -4.17 4.31 -10.62
CA VAL A 77 -4.31 5.75 -10.38
C VAL A 77 -3.83 6.42 -11.67
N PRO A 78 -4.68 7.16 -12.40
CA PRO A 78 -4.26 7.87 -13.61
C PRO A 78 -3.03 8.73 -13.33
N VAL A 79 -2.09 8.79 -14.27
CA VAL A 79 -0.87 9.59 -14.14
C VAL A 79 -0.87 10.68 -15.21
N HIS A 80 -0.69 11.91 -14.77
CA HIS A 80 -0.59 13.09 -15.63
C HIS A 80 0.85 13.59 -15.60
N HIS A 81 1.57 13.35 -16.69
CA HIS A 81 2.96 13.76 -16.86
C HIS A 81 3.01 15.16 -17.44
N PHE A 82 3.49 16.11 -16.65
CA PHE A 82 3.71 17.49 -17.05
C PHE A 82 5.21 17.72 -17.27
N ASP A 83 5.55 18.39 -18.36
CA ASP A 83 6.89 18.96 -18.57
C ASP A 83 6.76 20.48 -18.76
N LEU A 84 7.12 21.21 -17.71
CA LEU A 84 6.92 22.65 -17.64
C LEU A 84 8.11 23.44 -18.22
N TYR A 85 9.10 22.78 -18.84
CA TYR A 85 10.29 23.45 -19.37
C TYR A 85 9.96 24.62 -20.31
N ARG A 86 8.87 24.50 -21.06
CA ARG A 86 8.38 25.51 -22.03
C ARG A 86 7.20 26.34 -21.52
N LEU A 87 6.79 26.19 -20.27
CA LEU A 87 5.74 27.01 -19.68
C LEU A 87 6.23 28.48 -19.60
N SER A 88 5.45 29.42 -20.13
CA SER A 88 5.87 30.81 -20.22
C SER A 88 5.57 31.59 -18.95
N ALA A 89 4.47 31.26 -18.28
CA ALA A 89 4.08 31.81 -16.99
C ALA A 89 3.44 30.75 -16.10
N ALA A 90 3.69 30.80 -14.79
CA ALA A 90 3.15 29.82 -13.84
C ALA A 90 1.60 29.76 -13.86
N SER A 91 0.94 30.88 -14.15
CA SER A 91 -0.53 30.97 -14.28
C SER A 91 -1.12 30.15 -15.43
N GLU A 92 -0.32 29.77 -16.43
CA GLU A 92 -0.77 28.91 -17.54
C GLU A 92 -1.01 27.47 -17.07
N LEU A 93 -0.53 27.07 -15.89
CA LEU A 93 -0.73 25.73 -15.35
C LEU A 93 -2.22 25.41 -15.11
N ASP A 94 -3.01 26.42 -14.72
CA ASP A 94 -4.46 26.27 -14.55
C ASP A 94 -5.15 25.99 -15.90
N GLU A 95 -4.70 26.63 -16.98
CA GLU A 95 -5.22 26.41 -18.33
C GLU A 95 -4.90 25.01 -18.87
N LEU A 96 -3.86 24.35 -18.34
CA LEU A 96 -3.51 22.97 -18.64
C LEU A 96 -4.38 21.94 -17.89
N GLY A 97 -5.32 22.39 -17.05
CA GLY A 97 -6.23 21.53 -16.30
C GLY A 97 -5.53 20.77 -15.16
N PHE A 98 -4.56 21.41 -14.50
CA PHE A 98 -3.76 20.78 -13.46
C PHE A 98 -4.60 20.31 -12.27
N ASP A 99 -5.54 21.14 -11.79
CA ASP A 99 -6.41 20.78 -10.67
C ASP A 99 -7.36 19.62 -11.03
N GLU A 100 -7.92 19.62 -12.25
CA GLU A 100 -8.76 18.52 -12.75
C GLU A 100 -7.98 17.22 -12.87
N ALA A 101 -6.73 17.30 -13.34
CA ALA A 101 -5.82 16.17 -13.42
C ALA A 101 -5.53 15.58 -12.02
N LEU A 102 -5.26 16.43 -11.02
CA LEU A 102 -5.03 15.97 -9.65
C LEU A 102 -6.30 15.41 -8.97
N ALA A 103 -7.48 15.91 -9.32
CA ALA A 103 -8.73 15.36 -8.81
C ALA A 103 -8.99 13.92 -9.32
N GLN A 104 -8.46 13.56 -10.49
CA GLN A 104 -8.68 12.27 -11.14
C GLN A 104 -7.49 11.30 -10.99
N GLY A 105 -6.29 11.82 -10.74
CA GLY A 105 -5.06 11.05 -10.76
C GLY A 105 -3.92 11.71 -9.98
N ALA A 106 -2.69 11.30 -10.29
CA ALA A 106 -1.48 11.86 -9.70
C ALA A 106 -0.70 12.68 -10.74
N GLY A 107 -0.10 13.78 -10.31
CA GLY A 107 0.73 14.64 -11.13
C GLY A 107 2.20 14.23 -11.07
N LEU A 108 2.84 14.12 -12.22
CA LEU A 108 4.27 13.91 -12.34
C LEU A 108 4.87 15.10 -13.10
N VAL A 109 5.54 15.99 -12.40
CA VAL A 109 5.89 17.33 -12.92
C VAL A 109 7.38 17.47 -13.09
N GLU A 110 7.87 17.50 -14.32
CA GLU A 110 9.24 17.91 -14.64
C GLU A 110 9.36 19.44 -14.67
N TRP A 111 10.53 19.94 -14.24
CA TRP A 111 10.82 21.38 -14.12
C TRP A 111 9.84 22.14 -13.19
N PRO A 112 9.64 21.64 -11.95
CA PRO A 112 8.65 22.18 -11.01
C PRO A 112 8.89 23.66 -10.65
N GLU A 113 10.12 24.16 -10.79
CA GLU A 113 10.45 25.57 -10.58
C GLU A 113 9.69 26.53 -11.50
N ARG A 114 9.16 26.05 -12.64
CA ARG A 114 8.34 26.84 -13.57
C ARG A 114 6.91 27.07 -13.09
N ALA A 115 6.43 26.24 -12.17
CA ALA A 115 5.11 26.37 -11.57
C ALA A 115 5.10 27.30 -10.34
N GLU A 116 6.26 27.77 -9.86
CA GLU A 116 6.37 28.66 -8.70
C GLU A 116 5.50 28.22 -7.50
N ALA A 117 4.51 29.02 -7.10
CA ALA A 117 3.62 28.77 -5.97
C ALA A 117 2.37 27.94 -6.32
N TYR A 118 2.19 27.53 -7.58
CA TYR A 118 1.03 26.76 -8.02
C TYR A 118 1.12 25.27 -7.67
N LEU A 119 2.31 24.76 -7.38
CA LEU A 119 2.42 23.38 -6.88
C LEU A 119 1.86 23.27 -5.46
N PRO A 120 1.13 22.18 -5.14
CA PRO A 120 0.68 21.92 -3.78
C PRO A 120 1.86 21.86 -2.82
N LYS A 121 1.70 22.41 -1.61
CA LYS A 121 2.74 22.35 -0.57
C LYS A 121 3.08 20.91 -0.14
N THR A 122 2.16 19.99 -0.38
CA THR A 122 2.31 18.55 -0.13
C THR A 122 3.00 17.80 -1.27
N ALA A 123 3.43 18.48 -2.33
CA ALA A 123 4.19 17.87 -3.41
C ALA A 123 5.50 17.28 -2.89
N VAL A 124 5.84 16.07 -3.33
CA VAL A 124 7.12 15.44 -3.04
C VAL A 124 8.11 15.89 -4.09
N LEU A 125 9.11 16.66 -3.68
CA LEU A 125 10.21 17.09 -4.54
C LEU A 125 11.26 15.98 -4.60
N ILE A 126 11.63 15.59 -5.82
CA ILE A 126 12.68 14.63 -6.13
C ILE A 126 13.74 15.38 -6.94
N GLU A 127 14.85 15.70 -6.31
CA GLU A 127 16.00 16.32 -6.96
C GLU A 127 17.01 15.24 -7.41
N LEU A 128 17.30 15.19 -8.71
CA LEU A 128 18.29 14.30 -9.31
C LEU A 128 19.59 15.06 -9.55
N VAL A 129 20.66 14.63 -8.89
CA VAL A 129 22.00 15.25 -8.99
C VAL A 129 23.00 14.25 -9.54
N HIS A 130 23.89 14.69 -10.43
CA HIS A 130 25.02 13.88 -10.88
C HIS A 130 25.94 13.56 -9.70
N GLN A 131 26.23 12.28 -9.48
CA GLN A 131 27.18 11.84 -8.44
C GLN A 131 27.93 10.61 -8.94
N ASP A 132 29.25 10.72 -9.01
CA ASP A 132 30.14 9.69 -9.57
C ASP A 132 29.67 9.26 -10.97
N ASP A 133 29.64 7.95 -11.25
CA ASP A 133 29.11 7.39 -12.49
C ASP A 133 27.56 7.31 -12.50
N GLY A 134 26.92 7.62 -11.36
CA GLY A 134 25.48 7.48 -11.14
C GLY A 134 24.75 8.80 -10.86
N ARG A 135 23.66 8.72 -10.11
CA ARG A 135 22.86 9.86 -9.66
C ARG A 135 22.53 9.74 -8.18
N LEU A 136 22.42 10.86 -7.49
CA LEU A 136 21.78 10.93 -6.18
C LEU A 136 20.36 11.47 -6.36
N ALA A 137 19.37 10.71 -5.94
CA ALA A 137 17.99 11.19 -5.79
C ALA A 137 17.78 11.67 -4.36
N ARG A 138 17.44 12.95 -4.20
CA ARG A 138 17.04 13.55 -2.92
C ARG A 138 15.55 13.79 -2.91
N LEU A 139 14.86 13.13 -2.00
CA LEU A 139 13.42 13.26 -1.82
C LEU A 139 13.14 14.13 -0.61
N SER A 140 12.33 15.15 -0.79
CA SER A 140 11.90 16.05 0.29
C SER A 140 10.43 16.41 0.13
N GLY A 141 9.76 16.61 1.25
CA GLY A 141 8.35 16.98 1.27
C GLY A 141 7.77 16.81 2.67
N GLU A 142 6.47 17.02 2.78
CA GLU A 142 5.72 16.80 4.01
C GLU A 142 4.34 16.20 3.71
N GLY A 143 3.72 15.62 4.73
CA GLY A 143 2.39 15.03 4.64
C GLY A 143 2.36 13.63 4.03
N ALA A 144 1.14 13.16 3.78
CA ALA A 144 0.86 11.76 3.53
C ALA A 144 1.53 11.20 2.26
N ALA A 145 1.72 12.01 1.22
CA ALA A 145 2.40 11.58 -0.01
C ALA A 145 3.87 11.27 0.26
N PHE A 146 4.58 12.16 0.96
CA PHE A 146 5.96 11.97 1.35
C PHE A 146 6.13 10.76 2.28
N GLU A 147 5.24 10.60 3.28
CA GLU A 147 5.25 9.46 4.19
C GLU A 147 5.06 8.12 3.46
N ARG A 148 4.17 8.07 2.45
CA ARG A 148 4.00 6.86 1.62
C ARG A 148 5.22 6.58 0.76
N ALA A 149 5.84 7.60 0.17
CA ALA A 149 7.08 7.44 -0.60
C ALA A 149 8.21 6.92 0.30
N ALA A 150 8.41 7.53 1.48
CA ALA A 150 9.36 7.09 2.49
C ALA A 150 9.13 5.63 2.91
N ARG A 151 7.86 5.27 3.14
CA ARG A 151 7.46 3.91 3.49
C ARG A 151 7.79 2.91 2.38
N SER A 152 7.54 3.27 1.13
CA SER A 152 7.86 2.42 -0.02
C SER A 152 9.37 2.24 -0.20
N LEU A 153 10.18 3.27 0.09
CA LEU A 153 11.64 3.15 0.10
C LEU A 153 12.15 2.29 1.26
N ALA A 154 11.51 2.32 2.43
CA ALA A 154 11.83 1.42 3.53
C ALA A 154 11.48 -0.05 3.19
N MET A 155 10.42 -0.28 2.40
CA MET A 155 10.10 -1.61 1.86
C MET A 155 11.20 -2.12 0.92
N ARG A 156 11.77 -1.25 0.07
CA ARG A 156 12.93 -1.59 -0.76
C ARG A 156 14.13 -1.96 0.09
N ASP A 157 14.44 -1.20 1.13
CA ASP A 157 15.55 -1.52 2.05
C ASP A 157 15.33 -2.87 2.74
N PHE A 158 14.09 -3.16 3.17
CA PHE A 158 13.74 -4.47 3.71
C PHE A 158 13.98 -5.59 2.69
N LEU A 159 13.54 -5.42 1.44
CA LEU A 159 13.82 -6.39 0.38
C LEU A 159 15.33 -6.57 0.14
N GLU A 160 16.13 -5.50 0.13
CA GLU A 160 17.59 -5.56 0.02
C GLU A 160 18.19 -6.46 1.11
N THR A 161 17.82 -6.24 2.37
CA THR A 161 18.29 -7.05 3.50
C THR A 161 17.87 -8.52 3.41
N ALA A 162 16.75 -8.80 2.75
CA ALA A 162 16.23 -10.14 2.52
C ALA A 162 16.83 -10.82 1.28
N GLY A 163 17.72 -10.16 0.53
CA GLY A 163 18.29 -10.66 -0.73
C GLY A 163 17.37 -10.51 -1.94
N TRP A 164 16.39 -9.62 -1.86
CA TRP A 164 15.37 -9.31 -2.87
C TRP A 164 15.43 -7.85 -3.34
N GLY A 165 16.54 -7.14 -3.08
CA GLY A 165 16.72 -5.72 -3.40
C GLY A 165 16.50 -5.37 -4.88
N GLU A 166 16.79 -6.31 -5.78
CA GLU A 166 16.61 -6.17 -7.23
C GLU A 166 15.23 -6.65 -7.73
N ALA A 167 14.35 -7.09 -6.84
CA ALA A 167 13.03 -7.60 -7.24
C ALA A 167 12.13 -6.50 -7.79
N GLN A 168 11.40 -6.82 -8.85
CA GLN A 168 10.31 -5.98 -9.36
C GLN A 168 9.15 -6.02 -8.37
N ARG A 169 8.47 -4.88 -8.22
CA ARG A 169 7.29 -4.74 -7.36
C ARG A 169 6.07 -4.39 -8.18
N ARG A 170 4.96 -5.06 -7.92
CA ARG A 170 3.66 -4.78 -8.53
C ARG A 170 2.56 -4.80 -7.48
N TYR A 171 1.63 -3.86 -7.61
CA TYR A 171 0.44 -3.83 -6.77
C TYR A 171 -0.32 -5.15 -6.91
N PHE A 172 -0.67 -5.78 -5.80
CA PHE A 172 -1.44 -7.02 -5.82
C PHE A 172 -2.90 -6.75 -5.44
N ILE A 173 -3.14 -6.58 -4.15
CA ILE A 173 -4.45 -6.33 -3.55
C ILE A 173 -4.26 -5.44 -2.32
N GLY A 174 -5.17 -4.50 -2.13
CA GLY A 174 -5.44 -3.90 -0.83
C GLY A 174 -6.72 -4.51 -0.28
N ASP A 175 -6.72 -4.93 0.98
CA ASP A 175 -7.95 -5.32 1.66
C ASP A 175 -8.60 -4.06 2.30
N ALA A 176 -9.75 -4.21 2.97
CA ALA A 176 -10.39 -3.11 3.70
C ALA A 176 -9.62 -2.69 4.98
N SER A 177 -8.41 -3.20 5.21
CA SER A 177 -7.58 -2.87 6.37
C SER A 177 -6.45 -1.91 5.99
N ALA A 178 -5.63 -1.53 6.98
CA ALA A 178 -4.43 -0.72 6.75
C ALA A 178 -3.30 -1.49 6.05
N ARG A 179 -3.52 -2.77 5.71
CA ARG A 179 -2.54 -3.65 5.09
C ARG A 179 -2.56 -3.49 3.58
N SER A 180 -1.38 -3.49 2.98
CA SER A 180 -1.22 -3.53 1.54
C SER A 180 -0.30 -4.69 1.15
N TYR A 181 -0.61 -5.29 -0.01
CA TYR A 181 0.16 -6.40 -0.55
C TYR A 181 0.68 -6.05 -1.93
N GLU A 182 1.93 -6.45 -2.17
CA GLU A 182 2.59 -6.33 -3.47
C GLU A 182 3.11 -7.71 -3.88
N VAL A 183 3.00 -8.03 -5.16
CA VAL A 183 3.77 -9.15 -5.72
C VAL A 183 5.18 -8.66 -5.94
N VAL A 184 6.15 -9.46 -5.46
CA VAL A 184 7.56 -9.24 -5.75
C VAL A 184 8.12 -10.39 -6.57
N SER A 185 8.81 -10.03 -7.64
CA SER A 185 9.29 -10.97 -8.65
C SER A 185 10.77 -10.78 -8.88
N LEU A 186 11.53 -11.87 -8.82
CA LEU A 186 12.95 -11.90 -9.09
C LEU A 186 13.25 -13.03 -10.09
N ALA A 187 14.02 -12.73 -11.13
CA ALA A 187 14.25 -13.66 -12.23
C ALA A 187 14.81 -15.00 -11.74
N GLY A 188 14.18 -16.11 -12.17
CA GLY A 188 14.59 -17.47 -11.80
C GLY A 188 14.08 -17.94 -10.43
N LEU A 189 13.31 -17.13 -9.70
CA LEU A 189 12.68 -17.50 -8.43
C LEU A 189 11.15 -17.45 -8.52
N PRO A 190 10.43 -18.30 -7.76
CA PRO A 190 8.99 -18.15 -7.59
C PRO A 190 8.63 -16.76 -7.02
N PRO A 191 7.52 -16.14 -7.44
CA PRO A 191 7.10 -14.86 -6.90
C PRO A 191 6.79 -14.97 -5.41
N ARG A 192 6.87 -13.83 -4.72
CA ARG A 192 6.54 -13.70 -3.30
C ARG A 192 5.53 -12.57 -3.09
N VAL A 193 4.90 -12.57 -1.92
CA VAL A 193 4.01 -11.48 -1.48
C VAL A 193 4.74 -10.65 -0.44
N LEU A 194 4.93 -9.36 -0.72
CA LEU A 194 5.41 -8.38 0.23
C LEU A 194 4.19 -7.75 0.93
N MET A 195 4.08 -7.98 2.23
CA MET A 195 3.08 -7.36 3.09
C MET A 195 3.64 -6.09 3.74
N ASN A 196 2.89 -5.02 3.66
CA ASN A 196 3.06 -3.81 4.47
C ASN A 196 1.89 -3.68 5.44
N SER A 197 2.16 -3.89 6.73
CA SER A 197 1.18 -3.84 7.82
C SER A 197 1.73 -2.96 8.95
N PRO A 198 1.67 -1.63 8.80
CA PRO A 198 2.14 -0.72 9.85
C PRO A 198 1.38 -0.94 11.15
N ARG A 199 1.97 -0.51 12.28
CA ARG A 199 1.30 -0.57 13.57
C ARG A 199 -0.04 0.16 13.51
N LEU A 200 -1.07 -0.46 14.08
CA LEU A 200 -2.40 0.10 14.10
C LEU A 200 -2.41 1.40 14.91
N VAL A 201 -2.86 2.48 14.29
CA VAL A 201 -3.17 3.73 14.99
C VAL A 201 -4.60 3.63 15.50
N LEU A 202 -4.77 3.71 16.82
CA LEU A 202 -6.09 3.61 17.43
C LEU A 202 -6.95 4.81 17.05
N GLY A 203 -8.16 4.54 16.59
CA GLY A 203 -9.18 5.55 16.34
C GLY A 203 -9.73 6.18 17.61
N PRO A 204 -10.68 7.11 17.48
CA PRO A 204 -11.34 7.71 18.64
C PRO A 204 -12.12 6.66 19.44
N PRO A 205 -12.38 6.91 20.74
CA PRO A 205 -13.28 6.10 21.54
C PRO A 205 -14.67 5.99 20.91
N VAL A 206 -15.21 4.77 20.88
CA VAL A 206 -16.57 4.51 20.36
C VAL A 206 -17.53 4.01 21.45
N ARG A 207 -17.02 3.34 22.50
CA ARG A 207 -17.80 2.85 23.64
C ARG A 207 -16.93 2.79 24.89
N ASP A 208 -17.47 3.24 26.03
CA ASP A 208 -16.82 3.21 27.34
C ASP A 208 -15.38 3.77 27.35
N GLY A 209 -15.13 4.80 26.55
CA GLY A 209 -13.80 5.40 26.40
C GLY A 209 -12.79 4.55 25.63
N LYS A 210 -13.20 3.39 25.06
CA LYS A 210 -12.36 2.49 24.28
C LYS A 210 -12.57 2.68 22.77
N PRO A 211 -11.49 2.70 21.97
CA PRO A 211 -11.56 2.60 20.52
C PRO A 211 -12.12 1.24 20.06
N TYR A 212 -12.75 1.21 18.89
CA TYR A 212 -13.30 -0.03 18.30
C TYR A 212 -12.26 -1.17 18.28
N ALA A 213 -11.05 -0.89 17.81
CA ALA A 213 -9.96 -1.87 17.71
C ALA A 213 -9.58 -2.53 19.04
N VAL A 214 -9.79 -1.82 20.17
CA VAL A 214 -9.55 -2.37 21.51
C VAL A 214 -10.69 -3.30 21.91
N ILE A 215 -11.93 -2.98 21.57
CA ILE A 215 -13.12 -3.79 21.91
C ILE A 215 -13.18 -5.04 21.02
N ALA A 216 -12.94 -4.88 19.72
CA ALA A 216 -12.93 -5.97 18.74
C ALA A 216 -11.63 -6.79 18.74
N HIS A 217 -10.71 -6.51 19.69
CA HIS A 217 -9.43 -7.20 19.81
C HIS A 217 -8.60 -7.23 18.50
N THR A 218 -8.67 -6.16 17.70
CA THR A 218 -7.97 -6.08 16.42
C THR A 218 -6.46 -6.16 16.61
N ALA A 219 -5.80 -6.94 15.77
CA ALA A 219 -4.35 -7.06 15.76
C ALA A 219 -3.68 -5.68 15.59
N GLN A 220 -2.80 -5.32 16.54
CA GLN A 220 -2.13 -4.02 16.55
C GLN A 220 -0.81 -3.99 15.79
N SER A 221 -0.23 -5.16 15.52
CA SER A 221 1.02 -5.30 14.80
C SER A 221 1.06 -6.61 14.02
N VAL A 222 2.01 -6.70 13.09
CA VAL A 222 2.21 -7.90 12.29
C VAL A 222 2.66 -9.11 13.11
N ALA A 223 3.13 -8.92 14.35
CA ALA A 223 3.49 -10.02 15.24
C ALA A 223 2.31 -10.98 15.51
N ALA A 224 1.07 -10.46 15.55
CA ALA A 224 -0.13 -11.29 15.66
C ALA A 224 -0.29 -12.19 14.43
N PHE A 225 -0.09 -11.66 13.22
CA PHE A 225 -0.14 -12.44 11.99
C PHE A 225 0.92 -13.55 12.00
N VAL A 226 2.18 -13.21 12.31
CA VAL A 226 3.29 -14.18 12.34
C VAL A 226 3.05 -15.29 13.37
N ALA A 227 2.52 -14.92 14.54
CA ALA A 227 2.17 -15.88 15.58
C ALA A 227 1.08 -16.86 15.11
N ILE A 228 -0.03 -16.34 14.57
CA ILE A 228 -1.12 -17.19 14.08
C ILE A 228 -0.66 -18.06 12.91
N ASP A 229 0.10 -17.52 11.95
CA ASP A 229 0.68 -18.29 10.84
C ASP A 229 1.49 -19.49 11.35
N ARG A 230 2.41 -19.26 12.29
CA ARG A 230 3.24 -20.33 12.87
C ARG A 230 2.40 -21.37 13.61
N ALA A 231 1.39 -20.96 14.37
CA ALA A 231 0.51 -21.89 15.07
C ALA A 231 -0.26 -22.75 14.06
N LEU A 232 -0.83 -22.14 13.02
CA LEU A 232 -1.55 -22.83 11.94
C LEU A 232 -0.63 -23.85 11.23
N ARG A 233 0.57 -23.45 10.83
CA ARG A 233 1.55 -24.34 10.18
C ARG A 233 1.97 -25.50 11.09
N ALA A 234 2.24 -25.24 12.37
CA ALA A 234 2.53 -26.28 13.35
C ALA A 234 1.34 -27.22 13.57
N GLY A 235 0.12 -26.71 13.42
CA GLY A 235 -1.12 -27.47 13.40
C GLY A 235 -1.39 -28.22 12.10
N GLY A 236 -0.49 -28.18 11.10
CA GLY A 236 -0.67 -28.86 9.82
C GLY A 236 -1.64 -28.16 8.86
N VAL A 237 -1.98 -26.90 9.11
CA VAL A 237 -2.73 -26.05 8.18
C VAL A 237 -1.74 -25.45 7.18
N SER A 238 -2.12 -25.43 5.90
CA SER A 238 -1.39 -24.67 4.90
C SER A 238 -1.60 -23.17 5.12
N ALA A 239 -0.55 -22.47 5.52
CA ALA A 239 -0.48 -21.01 5.63
C ALA A 239 0.85 -20.55 4.98
N PRO A 240 0.99 -19.31 4.51
CA PRO A 240 2.14 -18.91 3.70
C PRO A 240 3.47 -19.02 4.47
N GLU A 241 4.51 -19.58 3.85
CA GLU A 241 5.84 -19.49 4.46
C GLU A 241 6.30 -18.02 4.57
N ILE A 242 6.78 -17.61 5.74
CA ILE A 242 7.36 -16.28 5.96
C ILE A 242 8.88 -16.39 5.76
N HIS A 243 9.38 -15.85 4.66
CA HIS A 243 10.80 -15.91 4.29
C HIS A 243 11.64 -14.81 4.94
N ALA A 244 11.05 -13.64 5.21
CA ALA A 244 11.69 -12.56 5.96
C ALA A 244 10.63 -11.74 6.71
N GLN A 245 11.03 -11.11 7.82
CA GLN A 245 10.14 -10.29 8.65
C GLN A 245 10.89 -9.10 9.27
N ASP A 246 10.21 -7.96 9.33
CA ASP A 246 10.53 -6.82 10.17
C ASP A 246 9.28 -6.50 11.00
N LEU A 247 9.26 -6.95 12.26
CA LEU A 247 8.09 -6.81 13.12
C LEU A 247 7.86 -5.37 13.60
N ASP A 248 8.92 -4.56 13.65
CA ASP A 248 8.85 -3.18 14.14
C ASP A 248 8.28 -2.26 13.08
N GLN A 249 8.79 -2.38 11.86
CA GLN A 249 8.23 -1.70 10.71
C GLN A 249 6.91 -2.32 10.29
N GLY A 250 6.70 -3.62 10.47
CA GLY A 250 5.49 -4.32 10.01
C GLY A 250 5.59 -4.79 8.55
N PHE A 251 6.76 -5.29 8.14
CA PHE A 251 6.98 -5.87 6.82
C PHE A 251 7.12 -7.38 6.89
N LEU A 252 6.51 -8.10 5.95
CA LEU A 252 6.74 -9.53 5.75
C LEU A 252 6.99 -9.81 4.28
N LEU A 253 7.94 -10.69 3.99
CA LEU A 253 8.14 -11.28 2.68
C LEU A 253 7.69 -12.74 2.75
N MET A 254 6.60 -13.07 2.07
CA MET A 254 5.88 -14.33 2.24
C MET A 254 5.76 -15.11 0.93
N GLU A 255 5.51 -16.41 1.05
CA GLU A 255 5.14 -17.28 -0.06
C GLU A 255 3.90 -16.74 -0.80
N HIS A 256 3.94 -16.83 -2.13
CA HIS A 256 2.77 -16.58 -2.97
C HIS A 256 1.99 -17.89 -3.17
N LEU A 257 0.89 -18.07 -2.43
CA LEU A 257 0.08 -19.31 -2.43
C LEU A 257 -0.66 -19.62 -3.74
N GLY A 258 -0.62 -18.70 -4.71
CA GLY A 258 -1.24 -18.85 -6.02
C GLY A 258 -2.25 -17.74 -6.30
N SER A 259 -2.76 -17.70 -7.52
CA SER A 259 -3.72 -16.70 -8.00
C SER A 259 -5.10 -17.27 -8.28
N GLU A 260 -5.31 -18.56 -8.02
CA GLU A 260 -6.58 -19.23 -8.27
C GLU A 260 -7.59 -18.97 -7.12
N GLY A 261 -8.83 -18.61 -7.46
CA GLY A 261 -9.87 -18.25 -6.49
C GLY A 261 -10.85 -19.39 -6.13
N PHE A 262 -12.06 -19.08 -5.68
CA PHE A 262 -13.11 -20.10 -5.44
C PHE A 262 -14.06 -20.30 -6.63
N LEU A 263 -13.92 -19.47 -7.65
CA LEU A 263 -14.78 -19.45 -8.82
C LEU A 263 -14.02 -19.95 -10.06
N GLY A 264 -14.72 -20.65 -10.94
CA GLY A 264 -14.21 -21.04 -12.25
C GLY A 264 -14.19 -19.88 -13.24
N GLN A 265 -13.76 -20.16 -14.47
CA GLN A 265 -13.59 -19.15 -15.53
C GLN A 265 -14.86 -18.37 -15.90
N HIS A 266 -16.05 -18.90 -15.60
CA HIS A 266 -17.34 -18.24 -15.86
C HIS A 266 -18.02 -17.77 -14.57
N GLY A 267 -17.28 -17.64 -13.47
CA GLY A 267 -17.80 -17.19 -12.18
C GLY A 267 -18.62 -18.23 -11.41
N GLN A 268 -18.70 -19.47 -11.91
CA GLN A 268 -19.39 -20.56 -11.22
C GLN A 268 -18.58 -21.05 -10.01
N PRO A 269 -19.23 -21.33 -8.87
CA PRO A 269 -18.54 -21.88 -7.69
C PRO A 269 -17.88 -23.24 -8.00
N LEU A 270 -16.63 -23.41 -7.57
CA LEU A 270 -15.92 -24.69 -7.65
C LEU A 270 -16.17 -25.50 -6.38
N ALA A 271 -17.15 -26.42 -6.43
CA ALA A 271 -17.63 -27.16 -5.26
C ALA A 271 -16.53 -27.83 -4.42
N GLU A 272 -15.50 -28.37 -5.07
CA GLU A 272 -14.34 -28.99 -4.42
C GLU A 272 -13.58 -28.02 -3.50
N ARG A 273 -13.47 -26.74 -3.88
CA ARG A 273 -12.76 -25.73 -3.08
C ARG A 273 -13.56 -25.34 -1.85
N TYR A 274 -14.88 -25.22 -1.99
CA TYR A 274 -15.78 -24.98 -0.85
C TYR A 274 -15.82 -26.18 0.11
N ALA A 275 -15.82 -27.41 -0.41
CA ALA A 275 -15.74 -28.61 0.40
C ALA A 275 -14.42 -28.65 1.19
N ALA A 276 -13.28 -28.42 0.53
CA ALA A 276 -11.98 -28.36 1.18
C ALA A 276 -11.91 -27.25 2.26
N ALA A 277 -12.53 -26.09 2.02
CA ALA A 277 -12.61 -25.02 3.01
C ALA A 277 -13.46 -25.42 4.23
N ALA A 278 -14.59 -26.09 4.02
CA ALA A 278 -15.43 -26.60 5.12
C ALA A 278 -14.70 -27.69 5.93
N GLU A 279 -14.00 -28.61 5.26
CA GLU A 279 -13.16 -29.63 5.89
C GLU A 279 -12.02 -29.00 6.71
N LEU A 280 -11.38 -27.96 6.17
CA LEU A 280 -10.35 -27.20 6.89
C LEU A 280 -10.92 -26.58 8.18
N LEU A 281 -12.07 -25.92 8.12
CA LEU A 281 -12.72 -25.33 9.29
C LEU A 281 -13.10 -26.38 10.33
N ALA A 282 -13.63 -27.53 9.91
CA ALA A 282 -13.95 -28.64 10.80
C ALA A 282 -12.69 -29.22 11.46
N MET A 283 -11.60 -29.36 10.70
CA MET A 283 -10.31 -29.81 11.21
C MET A 283 -9.76 -28.82 12.25
N MET A 284 -9.82 -27.51 11.96
CA MET A 284 -9.36 -26.47 12.87
C MET A 284 -10.18 -26.43 14.16
N HIS A 285 -11.50 -26.60 14.07
CA HIS A 285 -12.40 -26.66 15.22
C HIS A 285 -12.14 -27.88 16.12
N GLY A 286 -11.74 -29.00 15.52
CA GLY A 286 -11.41 -30.23 16.24
C GLY A 286 -10.06 -30.21 16.98
N LYS A 287 -9.33 -29.10 16.95
CA LYS A 287 -8.00 -28.96 17.58
C LYS A 287 -8.01 -27.95 18.72
N THR A 288 -7.11 -28.18 19.68
CA THR A 288 -6.76 -27.18 20.68
C THR A 288 -5.59 -26.36 20.16
N TRP A 289 -5.70 -25.04 20.25
CA TRP A 289 -4.69 -24.10 19.80
C TRP A 289 -4.04 -23.42 21.02
N PRO A 290 -2.75 -23.07 20.95
CA PRO A 290 -2.10 -22.31 22.00
C PRO A 290 -2.66 -20.88 22.09
N ASP A 291 -2.98 -20.45 23.31
CA ASP A 291 -3.44 -19.08 23.56
C ASP A 291 -2.29 -18.06 23.58
N ARG A 292 -1.04 -18.54 23.72
CA ARG A 292 0.17 -17.71 23.68
C ARG A 292 1.18 -18.30 22.71
N ILE A 293 1.59 -17.53 21.73
CA ILE A 293 2.40 -17.99 20.60
C ILE A 293 3.59 -17.06 20.38
N GLU A 294 4.76 -17.63 20.10
CA GLU A 294 5.98 -16.86 19.84
C GLU A 294 6.10 -16.45 18.36
N ALA A 295 6.01 -15.14 18.09
CA ALA A 295 6.11 -14.54 16.76
C ALA A 295 7.57 -14.32 16.31
N ALA A 296 8.49 -14.15 17.26
CA ALA A 296 9.94 -14.06 17.07
C ALA A 296 10.62 -14.31 18.42
N PRO A 297 11.93 -14.61 18.49
CA PRO A 297 12.61 -14.82 19.76
C PRO A 297 12.30 -13.71 20.78
N GLY A 298 11.58 -14.06 21.85
CA GLY A 298 11.19 -13.13 22.91
C GLY A 298 9.97 -12.23 22.61
N VAL A 299 9.37 -12.34 21.41
CA VAL A 299 8.17 -11.61 21.01
C VAL A 299 6.98 -12.57 20.97
N PHE A 300 6.01 -12.34 21.84
CA PHE A 300 4.83 -13.20 21.97
C PHE A 300 3.56 -12.45 21.58
N HIS A 301 2.60 -13.20 21.05
CA HIS A 301 1.23 -12.77 20.88
C HIS A 301 0.33 -13.66 21.75
N ASP A 302 -0.40 -13.03 22.66
CA ASP A 302 -1.50 -13.66 23.38
C ASP A 302 -2.76 -13.50 22.51
N VAL A 303 -3.34 -14.62 22.11
CA VAL A 303 -4.58 -14.68 21.33
C VAL A 303 -5.72 -14.28 22.26
N PRO A 304 -6.37 -13.13 22.03
CA PRO A 304 -7.43 -12.67 22.90
C PRO A 304 -8.68 -13.55 22.71
N PRO A 305 -9.47 -13.78 23.77
CA PRO A 305 -10.75 -14.45 23.62
C PRO A 305 -11.68 -13.61 22.73
N PHE A 306 -12.52 -14.28 21.95
CA PHE A 306 -13.63 -13.61 21.28
C PHE A 306 -14.80 -13.49 22.26
N ASP A 307 -14.67 -12.55 23.20
CA ASP A 307 -15.58 -12.38 24.32
C ASP A 307 -16.89 -11.68 23.93
N ARG A 308 -17.78 -11.47 24.92
CA ARG A 308 -19.10 -10.87 24.67
C ARG A 308 -18.99 -9.45 24.14
N ASP A 309 -18.00 -8.68 24.56
CA ASP A 309 -17.83 -7.31 24.10
C ASP A 309 -17.41 -7.30 22.63
N ALA A 310 -16.45 -8.14 22.25
CA ALA A 310 -16.02 -8.34 20.86
C ALA A 310 -17.18 -8.86 19.99
N MET A 311 -17.93 -9.86 20.45
CA MET A 311 -19.10 -10.37 19.72
C MET A 311 -20.18 -9.30 19.53
N THR A 312 -20.45 -8.49 20.57
CA THR A 312 -21.52 -7.49 20.54
C THR A 312 -21.17 -6.34 19.63
N ILE A 313 -19.93 -5.82 19.69
CA ILE A 313 -19.51 -4.71 18.83
C ILE A 313 -19.52 -5.10 17.35
N GLU A 314 -19.19 -6.35 17.01
CA GLU A 314 -19.29 -6.88 15.65
C GLU A 314 -20.75 -7.06 15.20
N ALA A 315 -21.61 -7.61 16.07
CA ALA A 315 -23.03 -7.78 15.76
C ALA A 315 -23.74 -6.44 15.49
N GLU A 316 -23.39 -5.40 16.24
CA GLU A 316 -23.96 -4.06 16.08
C GLU A 316 -23.56 -3.37 14.77
N LEU A 317 -22.49 -3.81 14.08
CA LEU A 317 -22.16 -3.29 12.74
C LEU A 317 -23.31 -3.51 11.75
N LEU A 318 -24.15 -4.52 11.97
CA LEU A 318 -25.38 -4.70 11.20
C LEU A 318 -26.26 -3.45 11.29
N LEU A 319 -26.41 -2.86 12.48
CA LEU A 319 -27.21 -1.65 12.65
C LEU A 319 -26.56 -0.44 11.97
N ASP A 320 -25.24 -0.36 12.02
CA ASP A 320 -24.47 0.75 11.47
C ASP A 320 -24.43 0.76 9.95
N TRP A 321 -24.43 -0.42 9.31
CA TRP A 321 -24.29 -0.52 7.86
C TRP A 321 -25.62 -0.82 7.18
N TYR A 322 -26.41 -1.76 7.71
CA TYR A 322 -27.62 -2.23 7.05
C TYR A 322 -28.78 -1.24 7.21
N VAL A 323 -29.00 -0.66 8.41
CA VAL A 323 -30.12 0.27 8.61
C VAL A 323 -29.98 1.52 7.74
N PRO A 324 -28.83 2.21 7.67
CA PRO A 324 -28.66 3.33 6.75
C PRO A 324 -28.84 2.94 5.29
N ALA A 325 -28.32 1.78 4.88
CA ALA A 325 -28.46 1.31 3.50
C ALA A 325 -29.91 1.09 3.09
N ILE A 326 -30.77 0.59 3.99
CA ILE A 326 -32.17 0.28 3.69
C ILE A 326 -33.10 1.47 3.94
N THR A 327 -32.83 2.28 4.96
CA THR A 327 -33.76 3.32 5.44
C THR A 327 -33.35 4.74 5.05
N GLY A 328 -32.10 4.94 4.60
CA GLY A 328 -31.54 6.26 4.33
C GLY A 328 -31.17 7.07 5.59
N GLY A 329 -31.29 6.50 6.79
CA GLY A 329 -30.95 7.16 8.05
C GLY A 329 -30.32 6.20 9.08
N PRO A 330 -29.66 6.73 10.13
CA PRO A 330 -29.05 5.91 11.16
C PRO A 330 -30.09 5.13 11.96
N ALA A 331 -29.68 3.98 12.52
CA ALA A 331 -30.48 3.27 13.51
C ALA A 331 -30.78 4.16 14.72
N SER A 332 -32.04 4.19 15.16
CA SER A 332 -32.45 4.94 16.35
C SER A 332 -31.89 4.32 17.63
N ASP A 333 -31.75 5.12 18.67
CA ASP A 333 -31.28 4.63 19.98
C ASP A 333 -32.16 3.51 20.53
N ALA A 334 -33.48 3.61 20.33
CA ALA A 334 -34.42 2.56 20.73
C ALA A 334 -34.18 1.24 19.99
N LEU A 335 -33.87 1.29 18.68
CA LEU A 335 -33.54 0.11 17.89
C LEU A 335 -32.21 -0.51 18.35
N ARG A 336 -31.20 0.32 18.63
CA ARG A 336 -29.91 -0.15 19.16
C ARG A 336 -30.06 -0.84 20.50
N VAL A 337 -30.72 -0.20 21.45
CA VAL A 337 -30.99 -0.79 22.78
C VAL A 337 -31.80 -2.07 22.66
N GLY A 338 -32.81 -2.09 21.79
CA GLY A 338 -33.60 -3.30 21.51
C GLY A 338 -32.74 -4.43 20.96
N TYR A 339 -31.93 -4.16 19.94
CA TYR A 339 -31.04 -5.15 19.31
C TYR A 339 -30.05 -5.74 20.31
N THR A 340 -29.32 -4.90 21.06
CA THR A 340 -28.34 -5.37 22.05
C THR A 340 -29.00 -6.17 23.18
N LYS A 341 -30.27 -5.91 23.49
CA LYS A 341 -31.01 -6.67 24.51
C LYS A 341 -31.42 -8.06 24.03
N GLU A 342 -31.79 -8.19 22.76
CA GLU A 342 -32.17 -9.49 22.17
C GLU A 342 -30.96 -10.40 21.89
N TRP A 343 -29.75 -9.82 21.80
CA TRP A 343 -28.47 -10.52 21.62
C TRP A 343 -27.86 -11.06 22.93
#